data_AF-A0A9E4ZW44-F1
#
_entry.id   AF-A0A9E4ZW44-F1
#
_cell.length_a   1.000
_cell.length_b   1.000
_cell.length_c   1.000
_cell.angle_alpha   90.00
_cell.angle_beta   90.00
_cell.angle_gamma   90.00
#
_symmetry.space_group_name_H-M   'P 1'
#
loop_
_entity.id
_entity.type
_entity.pdbx_description
1 polymer ?
#
loop_
_entity_poly.entity_id
_entity_poly.type
_entity_poly.pdbx_seq_one_letter_code
_entity_poly.pdbx_strand_id
1 'polypeptide(L)'
;MPRRTRRELAESVERAVGDIIEELIEKYYSDRVERYMDYEELLYMIGKEISNNVFKGRAIPEEIEAYLYKLREKKGYAKLILSYLIGKTLESMEEVKGYTTISE
;
A
#
# COMPACT_ATOMS: atom_id res chain seq x y z
N MET A 1 -12.65 9.13 -6.74
CA MET A 1 -11.39 9.85 -7.00
C MET A 1 -11.10 9.80 -8.50
N PRO A 2 -10.59 10.90 -9.10
CA PRO A 2 -10.11 10.88 -10.48
C PRO A 2 -8.99 9.84 -10.66
N ARG A 3 -8.90 9.18 -11.81
CA ARG A 3 -7.81 8.22 -12.13
C ARG A 3 -6.42 8.84 -11.95
N ARG A 4 -6.30 10.15 -12.22
CA ARG A 4 -5.06 10.90 -12.08
C ARG A 4 -4.53 10.93 -10.63
N THR A 5 -5.42 11.17 -9.66
CA THR A 5 -5.06 11.22 -8.24
C THR A 5 -4.66 9.85 -7.69
N ARG A 6 -5.22 8.76 -8.24
CA ARG A 6 -4.83 7.38 -7.85
C ARG A 6 -3.37 7.12 -8.18
N ARG A 7 -2.98 7.41 -9.43
CA ARG A 7 -1.62 7.21 -9.92
C ARG A 7 -0.63 8.14 -9.22
N GLU A 8 -0.97 9.42 -9.06
CA GLU A 8 -0.14 10.38 -8.33
C GLU A 8 0.14 9.92 -6.89
N LEU A 9 -0.85 9.33 -6.22
CA LEU A 9 -0.67 8.76 -4.88
C LEU A 9 0.22 7.51 -4.90
N ALA A 10 0.01 6.57 -5.83
CA ALA A 10 0.86 5.39 -5.95
C ALA A 10 2.33 5.76 -6.21
N GLU A 11 2.58 6.68 -7.15
CA GLU A 11 3.92 7.20 -7.45
C GLU A 11 4.57 7.90 -6.24
N SER A 12 3.77 8.58 -5.43
CA SER A 12 4.23 9.24 -4.19
C SER A 12 4.69 8.22 -3.15
N VAL A 13 3.97 7.10 -3.00
CA VAL A 13 4.35 6.00 -2.11
C VAL A 13 5.61 5.31 -2.65
N GLU A 14 5.65 5.03 -3.95
CA GLU A 14 6.79 4.39 -4.62
C GLU A 14 8.09 5.16 -4.42
N ARG A 15 8.10 6.47 -4.69
CA ARG A 15 9.29 7.32 -4.47
C ARG A 15 9.76 7.28 -3.02
N ALA A 16 8.82 7.32 -2.08
CA ALA A 16 9.16 7.45 -0.67
C ALA A 16 9.67 6.15 -0.05
N VAL A 17 9.05 5.01 -0.35
CA VAL A 17 9.27 3.73 0.34
C VAL A 17 9.15 2.48 -0.55
N GLY A 18 9.13 2.63 -1.88
CA GLY A 18 9.00 1.51 -2.82
C GLY A 18 10.04 0.41 -2.57
N ASP A 19 11.30 0.78 -2.36
CA ASP A 19 12.39 -0.15 -2.03
C ASP A 19 12.12 -1.01 -0.78
N ILE A 20 11.50 -0.44 0.26
CA ILE A 20 11.14 -1.17 1.47
C ILE A 20 9.96 -2.10 1.20
N ILE A 21 8.99 -1.64 0.41
CA ILE A 21 7.82 -2.43 0.04
C ILE A 21 8.25 -3.63 -0.81
N GLU A 22 9.07 -3.43 -1.84
CA GLU A 22 9.64 -4.50 -2.67
C GLU A 22 10.39 -5.52 -1.81
N GLU A 23 11.27 -5.07 -0.91
CA GLU A 23 12.01 -5.98 0.00
C GLU A 23 11.06 -6.85 0.84
N LEU A 24 9.94 -6.29 1.30
CA LEU A 24 8.95 -7.02 2.10
C LEU A 24 8.13 -7.98 1.25
N ILE A 25 7.75 -7.57 0.04
CA ILE A 25 7.02 -8.43 -0.90
C ILE A 25 7.86 -9.64 -1.23
N GLU A 26 9.10 -9.43 -1.69
CA GLU A 26 10.01 -10.52 -2.09
C GLU A 26 10.22 -11.53 -0.96
N LYS A 27 10.29 -11.07 0.28
CA LYS A 27 10.55 -11.92 1.45
C LYS A 27 9.34 -12.68 1.96
N TYR A 28 8.15 -12.10 1.85
CA TYR A 28 7.00 -12.58 2.62
C TYR A 28 5.68 -12.68 1.85
N TYR A 29 5.54 -11.98 0.71
CA TYR A 29 4.25 -11.81 0.05
C TYR A 29 4.24 -12.03 -1.47
N SER A 30 5.36 -12.41 -2.11
CA SER A 30 5.47 -12.56 -3.58
C SER A 30 4.29 -13.31 -4.20
N ASP A 31 4.03 -14.54 -3.74
CA ASP A 31 2.95 -15.39 -4.26
C ASP A 31 1.55 -14.76 -4.12
N ARG A 32 1.33 -13.99 -3.04
CA ARG A 32 0.03 -13.36 -2.75
C ARG A 32 -0.16 -12.10 -3.59
N VAL A 33 0.86 -11.27 -3.72
CA VAL A 33 0.78 -10.05 -4.54
C VAL A 33 0.49 -10.44 -5.98
N GLU A 34 1.30 -11.31 -6.59
CA GLU A 34 1.12 -11.76 -7.98
C GLU A 34 -0.28 -12.34 -8.25
N ARG A 35 -0.85 -13.04 -7.27
CA ARG A 35 -2.17 -13.67 -7.41
C ARG A 35 -3.33 -12.68 -7.24
N TYR A 36 -3.22 -11.73 -6.32
CA TYR A 36 -4.37 -10.97 -5.85
C TYR A 36 -4.40 -9.52 -6.31
N MET A 37 -3.27 -8.89 -6.65
CA MET A 37 -3.27 -7.47 -7.03
C MET A 37 -2.05 -7.01 -7.82
N ASP A 38 -2.22 -5.94 -8.59
CA ASP A 38 -1.10 -5.24 -9.24
C ASP A 38 -0.30 -4.45 -8.19
N TYR A 39 1.00 -4.29 -8.41
CA TYR A 39 1.89 -3.51 -7.56
C TYR A 39 1.44 -2.03 -7.44
N GLU A 40 1.02 -1.38 -8.53
CA GLU A 40 0.51 -0.01 -8.49
C GLU A 40 -0.76 0.08 -7.61
N GLU A 41 -1.61 -0.95 -7.66
CA GLU A 41 -2.79 -1.04 -6.81
C GLU A 41 -2.43 -1.19 -5.33
N LEU A 42 -1.42 -1.99 -5.01
CA LEU A 42 -0.90 -2.13 -3.65
C LEU A 42 -0.40 -0.80 -3.10
N LEU A 43 0.44 -0.11 -3.86
CA LEU A 43 0.97 1.20 -3.49
C LEU A 43 -0.15 2.22 -3.23
N TYR A 44 -1.13 2.27 -4.13
CA TYR A 44 -2.29 3.13 -3.94
C TYR A 44 -3.06 2.80 -2.66
N MET A 45 -3.31 1.51 -2.40
CA MET A 45 -4.06 1.08 -1.21
C MET A 45 -3.30 1.41 0.08
N ILE A 46 -1.98 1.24 0.11
CA ILE A 46 -1.12 1.68 1.21
C ILE A 46 -1.26 3.19 1.42
N GLY A 47 -1.12 4.00 0.37
CA GLY A 47 -1.27 5.45 0.45
C GLY A 47 -2.66 5.88 0.94
N LYS A 48 -3.70 5.19 0.48
CA LYS A 48 -5.09 5.41 0.91
C LYS A 48 -5.30 5.08 2.38
N GLU A 49 -4.76 3.97 2.86
CA GLU A 49 -4.81 3.59 4.27
C GLU A 49 -4.09 4.62 5.14
N ILE A 50 -2.93 5.12 4.71
CA ILE A 50 -2.22 6.18 5.43
C ILE A 50 -3.07 7.46 5.46
N SER A 51 -3.62 7.88 4.32
CA SER A 51 -4.51 9.04 4.25
C SER A 51 -5.67 8.92 5.23
N ASN A 52 -6.33 7.76 5.26
CA ASN A 52 -7.49 7.53 6.12
C ASN A 52 -7.13 7.49 7.61
N ASN A 53 -6.09 6.75 8.00
CA ASN A 53 -5.78 6.52 9.41
C ASN A 53 -4.97 7.65 10.04
N VAL A 54 -4.08 8.29 9.29
CA VAL A 54 -3.19 9.35 9.79
C VAL A 54 -3.81 10.74 9.55
N PHE A 55 -4.41 10.95 8.37
CA PHE A 55 -4.87 12.26 7.92
C PHE A 55 -6.41 12.39 7.86
N LYS A 56 -7.15 11.37 8.31
CA LYS A 56 -8.62 11.33 8.28
C LYS A 56 -9.19 11.52 6.86
N GLY A 57 -8.50 11.00 5.85
CA GLY A 57 -8.90 11.01 4.44
C GLY A 57 -8.75 12.36 3.74
N ARG A 58 -8.01 13.31 4.32
CA ARG A 58 -7.88 14.68 3.80
C ARG A 58 -6.52 15.00 3.19
N ALA A 59 -5.55 14.08 3.29
CA ALA A 59 -4.22 14.35 2.80
C ALA A 59 -4.15 14.31 1.26
N ILE A 60 -3.36 15.22 0.72
CA ILE A 60 -2.92 15.19 -0.68
C ILE A 60 -1.70 14.25 -0.84
N PRO A 61 -1.39 13.76 -2.05
CA PRO A 61 -0.27 12.84 -2.28
C PRO A 61 1.07 13.33 -1.71
N GLU A 62 1.36 14.62 -1.83
CA GLU A 62 2.61 15.24 -1.36
C GLU A 62 2.76 15.20 0.17
N GLU A 63 1.65 15.31 0.91
CA GLU A 63 1.66 15.19 2.37
C GLU A 63 1.93 13.75 2.81
N ILE A 64 1.42 12.78 2.05
CA ILE A 64 1.63 11.35 2.28
C ILE A 64 3.09 10.99 1.96
N GLU A 65 3.63 11.50 0.85
CA GLU A 65 5.05 11.35 0.49
C GLU A 65 5.96 11.89 1.60
N ALA A 66 5.71 13.12 2.07
CA ALA A 66 6.50 13.73 3.14
C ALA A 66 6.41 12.95 4.46
N TYR A 67 5.24 12.39 4.80
CA TYR A 67 5.08 11.51 5.96
C TYR A 67 5.89 10.22 5.81
N LEU A 68 5.83 9.59 4.64
CA LEU A 68 6.54 8.35 4.36
C LEU A 68 8.07 8.52 4.38
N TYR A 69 8.60 9.65 3.88
CA TYR A 69 10.02 9.95 4.03
C TYR A 69 10.44 10.04 5.50
N LYS A 70 9.65 10.69 6.36
CA LYS A 70 9.92 10.74 7.80
C LYS A 70 9.83 9.35 8.45
N LEU A 71 8.87 8.54 8.03
CA LEU A 71 8.75 7.17 8.51
C LEU A 71 9.98 6.34 8.13
N ARG A 72 10.48 6.50 6.90
CA ARG A 72 11.66 5.80 6.36
C ARG A 72 12.91 6.00 7.21
N GLU A 73 13.09 7.19 7.78
CA GLU A 73 14.21 7.49 8.70
C GLU A 73 14.25 6.54 9.90
N LYS A 74 13.12 5.91 10.24
CA LYS A 74 12.97 4.90 11.29
C LYS A 74 12.79 3.51 10.66
N LYS A 75 13.78 3.04 9.90
CA LYS A 75 13.71 1.83 9.05
C LYS A 75 13.06 0.60 9.71
N GLY A 76 13.34 0.31 10.97
CA GLY A 76 12.70 -0.82 11.69
C GLY A 76 11.19 -0.65 11.85
N TYR A 77 10.74 0.54 12.26
CA TYR A 77 9.32 0.87 12.36
C TYR A 77 8.65 0.96 11.00
N ALA A 78 9.35 1.52 10.00
CA ALA A 78 8.86 1.57 8.62
C ALA A 78 8.54 0.17 8.10
N LYS A 79 9.47 -0.79 8.24
CA LYS A 79 9.25 -2.18 7.83
C LYS A 79 8.06 -2.82 8.54
N LEU A 80 7.93 -2.61 9.85
CA LEU A 80 6.82 -3.16 10.62
C LEU A 80 5.47 -2.61 10.16
N ILE A 81 5.36 -1.29 10.01
CA ILE A 81 4.12 -0.63 9.58
C ILE A 81 3.76 -1.01 8.15
N LEU A 82 4.74 -0.99 7.23
CA LEU A 82 4.50 -1.34 5.83
C LEU A 82 4.14 -2.81 5.67
N SER A 83 4.79 -3.72 6.39
CA SER A 83 4.41 -5.14 6.41
C SER A 83 2.98 -5.35 6.88
N TYR A 84 2.56 -4.65 7.95
CA TYR A 84 1.17 -4.68 8.41
C TYR A 84 0.20 -4.18 7.33
N LEU A 85 0.49 -3.04 6.68
CA LEU A 85 -0.38 -2.46 5.65
C LEU A 85 -0.48 -3.35 4.39
N ILE A 86 0.63 -3.98 3.97
CA ILE A 86 0.63 -4.94 2.87
C ILE A 86 -0.26 -6.14 3.23
N GLY A 87 -0.06 -6.75 4.40
CA GLY A 87 -0.85 -7.90 4.85
C GLY A 87 -2.35 -7.58 4.91
N LYS A 88 -2.72 -6.47 5.54
CA LYS A 88 -4.12 -6.00 5.63
C LYS A 88 -4.74 -5.78 4.24
N THR A 89 -3.97 -5.21 3.31
CA THR A 89 -4.44 -4.95 1.94
C THR A 89 -4.69 -6.25 1.19
N LEU A 90 -3.77 -7.21 1.29
CA LEU A 90 -3.90 -8.51 0.66
C LEU A 90 -5.08 -9.30 1.23
N GLU A 91 -5.26 -9.33 2.55
CA GLU A 91 -6.40 -9.99 3.21
C GLU A 91 -7.73 -9.41 2.72
N SER A 92 -7.84 -8.08 2.65
CA SER A 92 -9.05 -7.42 2.16
C SER A 92 -9.37 -7.81 0.70
N MET A 93 -8.34 -7.98 -0.14
CA MET A 93 -8.52 -8.38 -1.54
C MET A 93 -8.83 -9.87 -1.69
N GLU A 94 -8.23 -10.71 -0.86
CA GLU A 94 -8.50 -12.15 -0.79
C GLU A 94 -9.95 -12.41 -0.36
N GLU A 95 -10.47 -11.69 0.61
CA GLU A 95 -11.89 -11.78 0.99
C GLU A 95 -12.78 -11.45 -0.22
N VAL A 96 -12.57 -10.28 -0.86
CA VAL A 96 -13.38 -9.85 -2.00
C VAL A 96 -13.34 -10.85 -3.17
N LYS A 97 -12.15 -11.35 -3.54
CA LYS A 97 -11.97 -12.29 -4.67
C LYS A 97 -12.36 -13.73 -4.31
N GLY A 98 -12.17 -14.14 -3.06
CA GLY A 98 -12.58 -15.44 -2.54
C GLY A 98 -14.10 -15.60 -2.55
N TYR A 99 -14.85 -14.56 -2.19
CA TYR A 99 -16.32 -14.58 -2.28
C TYR A 99 -16.84 -14.66 -3.72
N THR A 100 -16.12 -14.08 -4.69
CA THR A 100 -16.55 -14.11 -6.10
C THR A 100 -16.35 -15.48 -6.74
N THR A 101 -15.37 -16.27 -6.29
CA THR A 101 -15.08 -17.60 -6.87
C THR A 101 -16.07 -18.69 -6.41
N ILE A 102 -16.75 -18.49 -5.27
CA ILE A 102 -17.72 -19.46 -4.71
C ILE A 102 -19.14 -19.20 -5.26
N SER A 103 -19.36 -18.05 -5.91
CA SER A 103 -20.68 -17.58 -6.34
C SER A 103 -20.98 -17.79 -7.84
N GLU A 104 -20.13 -18.54 -8.55
CA GLU A 104 -20.34 -18.94 -9.96
C GLU A 104 -20.79 -20.40 -10.08
#